data_AF-A0ABD5Y9S4-F1
#
_entry.id   AF-A0ABD5Y9S4-F1
#
_cell.length_a   1.000
_cell.length_b   1.000
_cell.length_c   1.000
_cell.angle_alpha   90.00
_cell.angle_beta   90.00
_cell.angle_gamma   90.00
#
_symmetry.space_group_name_H-M   'P 1'
#
loop_
_entity.id
_entity.type
_entity.pdbx_description
1 polymer ?
#
loop_
_entity_poly.entity_id
_entity_poly.type
_entity_poly.pdbx_seq_one_letter_code
_entity_poly.pdbx_strand_id
1 'polypeptide(L)'
;MDRRLAEARDAIDSAREITDDSTAEEQLASIREALETLDDDAVDEAAMGDRLEDVERQLTTLGEDLEQLPTSHLETARDQLDAYRRETAPEWEADRD
;
A
#
# COMPACT_ATOMS: atom_id res chain seq x y z
N MET A 1 -1.41 -14.17 -6.72
CA MET A 1 -2.11 -12.95 -6.33
C MET A 1 -2.89 -13.13 -5.06
N ASP A 2 -2.33 -12.57 -3.99
CA ASP A 2 -2.94 -12.57 -2.66
C ASP A 2 -4.18 -11.67 -2.64
N ARG A 3 -5.23 -12.10 -1.93
CA ARG A 3 -6.52 -11.41 -1.94
C ARG A 3 -6.39 -10.00 -1.37
N ARG A 4 -5.61 -9.84 -0.29
CA ARG A 4 -5.42 -8.56 0.38
C ARG A 4 -4.65 -7.56 -0.47
N LEU A 5 -3.60 -8.03 -1.15
CA LEU A 5 -2.84 -7.21 -2.08
C LEU A 5 -3.72 -6.73 -3.25
N ALA A 6 -4.64 -7.58 -3.72
CA ALA A 6 -5.62 -7.20 -4.73
C ALA A 6 -6.60 -6.12 -4.22
N GLU A 7 -7.12 -6.28 -3.00
CA GLU A 7 -8.02 -5.30 -2.35
C GLU A 7 -7.30 -3.95 -2.11
N ALA A 8 -6.03 -3.97 -1.71
CA ALA A 8 -5.22 -2.76 -1.56
C ALA A 8 -5.03 -2.02 -2.89
N ARG A 9 -4.75 -2.74 -3.98
CA ARG A 9 -4.62 -2.14 -5.33
C ARG A 9 -5.93 -1.54 -5.80
N ASP A 10 -7.06 -2.21 -5.58
CA ASP A 10 -8.40 -1.71 -5.95
C ASP A 10 -8.76 -0.41 -5.21
N ALA A 11 -8.43 -0.34 -3.93
CA ALA A 11 -8.62 0.87 -3.13
C ALA A 11 -7.73 2.04 -3.61
N ILE A 12 -6.49 1.78 -4.01
CA ILE A 12 -5.60 2.79 -4.60
C ILE A 12 -6.12 3.26 -5.96
N ASP A 13 -6.60 2.34 -6.80
CA ASP A 13 -7.19 2.68 -8.10
C ASP A 13 -8.43 3.55 -7.93
N SER A 14 -9.30 3.19 -6.98
CA SER A 14 -10.46 4.00 -6.59
C SER A 14 -10.06 5.39 -6.09
N ALA A 15 -9.06 5.49 -5.21
CA ALA A 15 -8.55 6.77 -4.70
C ALA A 15 -8.00 7.65 -5.84
N ARG A 16 -7.39 7.03 -6.84
CA ARG A 16 -6.84 7.70 -8.01
C ARG A 16 -7.94 8.17 -8.96
N GLU A 17 -9.02 7.41 -9.11
CA GLU A 17 -10.15 7.77 -9.99
C GLU A 17 -10.96 8.95 -9.45
N ILE A 18 -10.97 9.15 -8.12
CA ILE A 18 -11.73 10.20 -7.44
C ILE A 18 -10.90 11.42 -7.04
N THR A 19 -9.57 11.34 -7.07
CA THR A 19 -8.71 12.48 -6.78
C THR A 19 -8.55 13.34 -8.02
N ASP A 20 -8.71 14.65 -7.88
CA ASP A 20 -8.50 15.65 -8.95
C ASP A 20 -7.07 16.24 -8.91
N ASP A 21 -6.24 15.82 -7.95
CA ASP A 21 -4.87 16.29 -7.82
C ASP A 21 -3.91 15.41 -8.64
N SER A 22 -3.35 15.98 -9.71
CA SER A 22 -2.45 15.26 -10.61
C SER A 22 -1.17 14.76 -9.91
N THR A 23 -0.69 15.46 -8.87
CA THR A 23 0.47 15.00 -8.10
C THR A 23 0.11 13.78 -7.27
N ALA A 24 -1.08 13.77 -6.68
CA ALA A 24 -1.59 12.60 -5.98
C ALA A 24 -1.82 11.43 -6.93
N GLU A 25 -2.36 11.66 -8.13
CA GLU A 25 -2.53 10.61 -9.15
C GLU A 25 -1.19 9.95 -9.52
N GLU A 26 -0.13 10.74 -9.71
CA GLU A 26 1.22 10.23 -10.00
C GLU A 26 1.77 9.40 -8.83
N GLN A 27 1.59 9.87 -7.59
CA GLN A 27 2.01 9.13 -6.40
C GLN A 27 1.24 7.81 -6.26
N LEU A 28 -0.07 7.81 -6.45
CA LEU A 28 -0.91 6.61 -6.41
C LEU A 28 -0.51 5.61 -7.50
N ALA A 29 -0.19 6.09 -8.70
CA ALA A 29 0.31 5.24 -9.78
C ALA A 29 1.65 4.59 -9.42
N SER A 30 2.58 5.35 -8.82
CA SER A 30 3.86 4.83 -8.32
C SER A 30 3.66 3.77 -7.24
N ILE A 31 2.77 4.02 -6.28
CA ILE A 31 2.44 3.07 -5.22
C ILE A 31 1.83 1.78 -5.81
N ARG A 32 0.91 1.90 -6.76
CA ARG A 32 0.31 0.76 -7.45
C ARG A 32 1.37 -0.10 -8.14
N GLU A 33 2.35 0.51 -8.81
CA GLU A 33 3.46 -0.21 -9.47
C GLU A 33 4.34 -0.93 -8.44
N ALA A 34 4.65 -0.28 -7.31
CA ALA A 34 5.39 -0.92 -6.22
C ALA A 34 4.66 -2.16 -5.70
N LEU A 35 3.33 -2.09 -5.51
CA LEU A 35 2.53 -3.25 -5.14
C LEU A 35 2.53 -4.33 -6.22
N GLU A 36 2.57 -3.98 -7.50
CA GLU A 36 2.68 -4.93 -8.62
C GLU A 36 3.96 -5.77 -8.52
N THR A 37 5.09 -5.12 -8.20
CA THR A 37 6.37 -5.80 -8.01
C THR A 37 6.42 -6.74 -6.79
N LEU A 38 5.56 -6.53 -5.78
CA LEU A 38 5.46 -7.39 -4.61
C LEU A 38 4.74 -8.72 -4.87
N ASP A 39 3.97 -8.81 -5.95
CA ASP A 39 3.33 -10.07 -6.37
C ASP A 39 4.25 -10.96 -7.20
N ASP A 40 5.42 -10.44 -7.59
CA ASP A 40 6.46 -11.23 -8.25
C ASP A 40 7.14 -12.09 -7.18
N ASP A 41 7.06 -13.42 -7.34
CA ASP A 41 7.50 -14.49 -6.40
C ASP A 41 9.00 -14.45 -6.02
N ALA A 42 9.73 -13.43 -6.48
CA ALA A 42 11.18 -13.29 -6.38
C ALA A 42 11.66 -12.36 -5.23
N VAL A 43 10.76 -11.81 -4.42
CA VAL A 43 11.12 -10.89 -3.32
C VAL A 43 11.27 -11.65 -2.01
N ASP A 44 12.46 -11.61 -1.39
CA ASP A 44 12.70 -12.17 -0.06
C ASP A 44 11.78 -11.52 1.00
N GLU A 45 11.32 -12.29 2.00
CA GLU A 45 10.37 -11.85 3.04
C GLU A 45 10.78 -10.55 3.76
N ALA A 46 12.06 -10.39 4.10
CA ALA A 46 12.56 -9.16 4.72
C ALA A 46 12.43 -7.95 3.79
N ALA A 47 12.79 -8.11 2.51
CA ALA A 47 12.66 -7.06 1.51
C ALA A 47 11.19 -6.75 1.16
N MET A 48 10.31 -7.74 1.29
CA MET A 48 8.86 -7.55 1.19
C MET A 48 8.34 -6.72 2.36
N GLY A 49 8.75 -7.01 3.60
CA GLY A 49 8.39 -6.24 4.79
C GLY A 49 8.79 -4.77 4.71
N ASP A 50 10.04 -4.47 4.37
CA ASP A 50 10.53 -3.10 4.19
C ASP A 50 9.77 -2.33 3.10
N ARG A 51 9.45 -2.98 1.97
CA ARG A 51 8.67 -2.36 0.90
C ARG A 51 7.23 -2.09 1.29
N LEU A 52 6.59 -3.02 1.99
CA LEU A 52 5.23 -2.84 2.49
C LEU A 52 5.18 -1.66 3.45
N GLU A 53 6.13 -1.56 4.39
CA GLU A 53 6.23 -0.41 5.29
C GLU A 53 6.42 0.91 4.53
N ASP A 54 7.29 0.92 3.51
CA ASP A 54 7.53 2.11 2.71
C ASP A 54 6.24 2.55 1.99
N VAL A 55 5.50 1.61 1.41
CA VAL A 55 4.21 1.89 0.76
C VAL A 55 3.17 2.39 1.77
N GLU A 56 3.04 1.76 2.93
CA GLU A 56 2.10 2.19 3.97
C GLU A 56 2.39 3.61 4.46
N ARG A 57 3.67 3.97 4.57
CA ARG A 57 4.11 5.33 4.91
C ARG A 57 3.75 6.33 3.82
N GLN A 58 3.98 5.99 2.55
CA GLN A 58 3.60 6.84 1.41
C GLN A 58 2.08 7.07 1.37
N LEU A 59 1.28 6.01 1.56
CA LEU A 59 -0.19 6.11 1.63
C LEU A 59 -0.67 6.99 2.79
N THR A 60 -0.01 6.89 3.95
CA THR A 60 -0.33 7.72 5.12
C THR A 60 -0.05 9.18 4.83
N THR A 61 1.15 9.52 4.36
CA THR A 61 1.51 10.90 4.00
C THR A 61 0.58 11.46 2.93
N LEU A 62 0.26 10.68 1.89
CA LEU A 62 -0.65 11.11 0.85
C LEU A 62 -2.08 11.31 1.39
N GLY A 63 -2.54 10.47 2.30
CA GLY A 63 -3.84 10.62 2.96
C GLY A 63 -3.96 11.86 3.85
N GLU A 64 -2.84 12.39 4.36
CA GLU A 64 -2.77 13.65 5.10
C GLU A 64 -2.88 14.89 4.19
N ASP A 65 -2.40 14.78 2.95
CA ASP A 65 -2.46 15.84 1.93
C ASP A 65 -3.80 15.88 1.16
N LEU A 66 -4.55 14.78 1.16
CA LEU A 66 -5.80 14.63 0.39
C LEU A 66 -7.08 14.97 1.17
N GLU A 67 -8.17 15.17 0.42
CA GLU A 67 -9.51 15.36 0.96
C GLU A 67 -10.10 14.04 1.52
N GLN A 68 -11.12 14.15 2.38
CA GLN A 68 -11.70 13.00 3.11
C GLN A 68 -12.12 11.80 2.25
N LEU A 69 -12.59 12.03 1.01
CA LEU A 69 -13.04 10.97 0.12
C LEU A 69 -11.88 10.06 -0.34
N PRO A 70 -10.83 10.57 -1.00
CA PRO A 70 -9.61 9.81 -1.27
C PRO A 70 -9.00 9.19 0.00
N THR A 71 -8.96 9.92 1.12
CA THR A 71 -8.36 9.43 2.37
C THR A 71 -8.99 8.12 2.84
N SER A 72 -10.33 7.97 2.81
CA SER A 72 -10.98 6.72 3.23
C SER A 72 -10.57 5.50 2.38
N HIS A 73 -10.30 5.71 1.10
CA HIS A 73 -9.79 4.64 0.22
C HIS A 73 -8.32 4.32 0.54
N LEU A 74 -7.50 5.33 0.83
CA LEU A 74 -6.10 5.11 1.23
C LEU A 74 -5.97 4.43 2.59
N GLU A 75 -6.84 4.75 3.54
CA GLU A 75 -6.93 4.04 4.82
C GLU A 75 -7.25 2.57 4.60
N THR A 76 -8.24 2.27 3.75
CA THR A 76 -8.59 0.88 3.38
C THR A 76 -7.40 0.16 2.74
N ALA A 77 -6.69 0.81 1.83
CA ALA A 77 -5.50 0.23 1.20
C ALA A 77 -4.41 -0.08 2.24
N ARG A 78 -4.16 0.86 3.17
CA ARG A 78 -3.18 0.68 4.24
C ARG A 78 -3.54 -0.47 5.17
N ASP A 79 -4.80 -0.57 5.61
CA ASP A 79 -5.26 -1.66 6.49
C ASP A 79 -5.08 -3.04 5.83
N GLN A 80 -5.33 -3.14 4.51
CA GLN A 80 -5.11 -4.38 3.78
C GLN A 80 -3.62 -4.73 3.65
N LEU A 81 -2.75 -3.73 3.47
CA LEU A 81 -1.31 -3.93 3.41
C LEU A 81 -0.72 -4.32 4.76
N ASP A 82 -1.15 -3.69 5.86
CA ASP A 82 -0.73 -4.07 7.21
C ASP A 82 -1.14 -5.53 7.50
N ALA A 83 -2.38 -5.90 7.16
CA ALA A 83 -2.87 -7.26 7.32
C ALA A 83 -2.08 -8.27 6.47
N TYR A 84 -1.79 -7.94 5.21
CA TYR A 84 -0.97 -8.78 4.34
C TYR A 84 0.45 -8.96 4.89
N ARG A 85 1.09 -7.86 5.33
CA ARG A 85 2.42 -7.87 5.93
C ARG A 85 2.49 -8.75 7.17
N ARG A 86 1.49 -8.70 8.06
CA ARG A 86 1.41 -9.58 9.24
C ARG A 86 1.35 -11.07 8.88
N GLU A 87 0.78 -11.40 7.72
CA GLU A 87 0.67 -12.79 7.26
C GLU A 87 1.91 -13.27 6.53
N THR A 88 2.57 -12.41 5.76
CA THR A 88 3.69 -12.79 4.90
C THR A 88 5.06 -12.51 5.48
N ALA A 89 5.18 -11.60 6.45
CA ALA A 89 6.45 -11.26 7.11
C ALA A 89 6.31 -11.18 8.64
N PRO A 90 5.84 -12.24 9.33
CA PRO A 90 5.64 -12.23 10.78
C PRO A 90 6.96 -12.08 11.57
N GLU A 91 8.10 -12.50 10.99
CA GLU A 91 9.42 -12.44 11.64
C GLU A 91 9.98 -11.01 11.70
N TRP A 92 9.55 -10.13 10.79
CA TRP A 92 9.94 -8.73 10.76
C TRP A 92 9.28 -7.90 11.89
N GLU A 93 8.05 -8.26 12.31
CA GLU A 93 7.44 -7.68 13.52
C GLU A 93 8.17 -8.12 14.81
N ALA A 94 8.76 -9.32 14.83
CA ALA A 94 9.43 -9.87 16.01
C ALA A 94 10.81 -9.25 16.29
N ASP A 95 11.49 -8.73 15.27
CA ASP A 95 12.82 -8.07 15.41
C ASP A 95 12.71 -6.59 15.86
N ARG A 96 11.48 -6.07 16.00
CA ARG A 96 11.21 -4.65 16.33
C ARG A 96 10.71 -4.39 17.77
N ASP A 97 10.51 -5.41 18.59
CA ASP A 97 10.09 -5.30 20.01
C ASP A 97 11.28 -5.18 20.98
#